data_AF-Q93ML0-F1
#
_entry.id   AF-Q93ML0-F1
#
_cell.length_a   1.000
_cell.length_b   1.000
_cell.length_c   1.000
_cell.angle_alpha   90.00
_cell.angle_beta   90.00
_cell.angle_gamma   90.00
#
_symmetry.space_group_name_H-M   'P 1'
#
loop_
_entity.id
_entity.type
_entity.pdbx_description
1 polymer ?
#
loop_
_entity_poly.entity_id
_entity_poly.type
_entity_poly.pdbx_seq_one_letter_code
_entity_poly.pdbx_strand_id
1 'polypeptide(L)'
;MQTNWWQNAVFYQVYPRSFQDSNGDGIGDIQGIIQRLDYLADLGVNAIWLSPVYQSPNVDNGYDISDYQAINPEYGSMVDMEQLIEAAKIRKIKIVMDLVVNHTSDQHPWFLEARKSKDNPYRDFYIWRDPATDGSVPNDLQSNFKGSAWAFDAVTGQYYLHFYAKEQPDLNWQNPKVREAVYQMMTWWLQKGIGGFRMDVIDLIGKEPDRKIKENGPQLHAYLQEMNARVLSQYDVVTVGETWGATPEIGQMYSNPNRHELSMIFQFEQINLDKQSGMTRWDLKPLIPAELHAVFSKWQLALDGVGWNSLFWSNHDLPRIVSRWGDDSQYREKSAQALAIYLHMLKGTPYIYQGEEIGMTNYPITSYHEIEDIESRRVYQQRQQQGYAI
;
A
#
# COMPACT_ATOMS: atom_id res chain seq x y z
N MET A 1 28.86 4.36 10.16
CA MET A 1 27.41 4.42 10.51
C MET A 1 27.02 3.06 11.02
N GLN A 2 26.19 2.99 12.06
CA GLN A 2 25.60 1.73 12.51
C GLN A 2 24.64 1.25 11.41
N THR A 3 24.82 0.02 10.92
CA THR A 3 23.96 -0.56 9.89
C THR A 3 22.65 -1.02 10.54
N ASN A 4 21.51 -0.52 10.05
CA ASN A 4 20.21 -0.97 10.53
C ASN A 4 19.90 -2.36 9.99
N TRP A 5 19.18 -3.19 10.75
CA TRP A 5 18.90 -4.58 10.37
C TRP A 5 18.23 -4.70 8.99
N TRP A 6 17.34 -3.76 8.67
CA TRP A 6 16.56 -3.73 7.43
C TRP A 6 17.40 -3.41 6.19
N GLN A 7 18.61 -2.84 6.35
CA GLN A 7 19.52 -2.58 5.23
C GLN A 7 20.15 -3.87 4.68
N ASN A 8 20.20 -4.92 5.48
CA ASN A 8 20.74 -6.23 5.11
C ASN A 8 19.64 -7.30 4.98
N ALA A 9 18.37 -6.89 5.04
CA ALA A 9 17.23 -7.79 5.03
C ALA A 9 16.71 -8.01 3.61
N VAL A 10 16.18 -9.21 3.36
CA VAL A 10 15.30 -9.50 2.22
C VAL A 10 13.87 -9.60 2.73
N PHE A 11 12.96 -8.85 2.12
CA PHE A 11 11.55 -8.84 2.47
C PHE A 11 10.77 -9.79 1.55
N TYR A 12 9.74 -10.42 2.09
CA TYR A 12 8.76 -11.20 1.34
C TYR A 12 7.38 -10.61 1.58
N GLN A 13 6.68 -10.18 0.54
CA GLN A 13 5.30 -9.73 0.68
C GLN A 13 4.36 -10.93 0.61
N VAL A 14 3.54 -11.09 1.65
CA VAL A 14 2.44 -12.04 1.72
C VAL A 14 1.13 -11.30 1.52
N TYR A 15 0.34 -11.76 0.55
CA TYR A 15 -1.06 -11.38 0.36
C TYR A 15 -1.94 -12.47 0.99
N PRO A 16 -2.43 -12.27 2.24
CA PRO A 16 -2.95 -13.35 3.09
C PRO A 16 -4.00 -14.20 2.39
N ARG A 17 -4.98 -13.54 1.76
CA ARG A 17 -6.12 -14.14 1.05
C ARG A 17 -5.73 -15.19 0.02
N SER A 18 -4.51 -15.12 -0.55
CA SER A 18 -4.06 -15.99 -1.63
C SER A 18 -2.73 -16.69 -1.34
N PHE A 19 -2.30 -16.76 -0.08
CA PHE A 19 -1.05 -17.43 0.26
C PHE A 19 -1.23 -18.91 0.58
N GLN A 20 -2.00 -19.23 1.63
CA GLN A 20 -2.27 -20.60 2.04
C GLN A 20 -3.54 -20.67 2.89
N ASP A 21 -4.55 -21.41 2.43
CA ASP A 21 -5.72 -21.80 3.21
C ASP A 21 -5.35 -22.98 4.12
N SER A 22 -5.77 -22.93 5.39
CA SER A 22 -5.55 -23.99 6.38
C SER A 22 -6.83 -24.64 6.91
N ASN A 23 -8.02 -24.11 6.58
CA ASN A 23 -9.30 -24.52 7.14
C ASN A 23 -10.29 -25.08 6.08
N GLY A 24 -9.98 -24.91 4.79
CA GLY A 24 -10.76 -25.42 3.66
C GLY A 24 -11.87 -24.51 3.15
N ASP A 25 -11.91 -23.23 3.54
CA ASP A 25 -12.90 -22.26 3.06
C ASP A 25 -12.52 -21.60 1.71
N GLY A 26 -11.33 -21.88 1.19
CA GLY A 26 -10.81 -21.35 -0.07
C GLY A 26 -10.13 -19.99 0.04
N ILE A 27 -9.98 -19.44 1.25
CA ILE A 27 -9.30 -18.17 1.54
C ILE A 27 -8.04 -18.46 2.36
N GLY A 28 -6.92 -17.83 1.98
CA GLY A 28 -5.71 -17.95 2.77
C GLY A 28 -5.81 -17.24 4.12
N ASP A 29 -5.22 -17.83 5.16
CA ASP A 29 -5.40 -17.41 6.55
C ASP A 29 -4.07 -17.37 7.33
N ILE A 30 -4.09 -16.82 8.56
CA ILE A 30 -2.89 -16.64 9.38
C ILE A 30 -2.24 -17.99 9.75
N GLN A 31 -3.03 -19.03 10.01
CA GLN A 31 -2.50 -20.36 10.32
C GLN A 31 -1.81 -20.98 9.11
N GLY A 32 -2.32 -20.75 7.90
CA GLY A 32 -1.64 -21.10 6.65
C GLY A 32 -0.31 -20.38 6.47
N ILE A 33 -0.20 -19.11 6.85
CA ILE A 33 1.08 -18.38 6.86
C ILE A 33 2.06 -19.03 7.85
N ILE A 34 1.59 -19.35 9.08
CA ILE A 34 2.41 -20.01 10.11
C ILE A 34 3.00 -21.33 9.59
N GLN A 35 2.19 -22.14 8.89
CA GLN A 35 2.62 -23.42 8.30
C GLN A 35 3.73 -23.27 7.24
N ARG A 36 3.90 -22.08 6.65
CA ARG A 36 4.90 -21.79 5.61
C ARG A 36 6.10 -21.01 6.11
N LEU A 37 6.20 -20.70 7.40
CA LEU A 37 7.34 -19.95 7.93
C LEU A 37 8.67 -20.69 7.77
N ASP A 38 8.70 -22.02 7.84
CA ASP A 38 9.91 -22.80 7.59
C ASP A 38 10.36 -22.68 6.12
N TYR A 39 9.42 -22.71 5.18
CA TYR A 39 9.70 -22.48 3.76
C TYR A 39 10.30 -21.08 3.52
N LEU A 40 9.73 -20.05 4.14
CA LEU A 40 10.23 -18.68 4.02
C LEU A 40 11.61 -18.51 4.68
N ALA A 41 11.85 -19.18 5.80
CA ALA A 41 13.16 -19.20 6.45
C ALA A 41 14.21 -19.89 5.58
N ASP A 42 13.87 -21.02 4.94
CA ASP A 42 14.74 -21.74 4.00
C ASP A 42 15.04 -20.92 2.74
N LEU A 43 14.06 -20.14 2.25
CA LEU A 43 14.27 -19.16 1.17
C LEU A 43 15.25 -18.04 1.59
N GLY A 44 15.41 -17.80 2.89
CA GLY A 44 16.37 -16.86 3.45
C GLY A 44 15.83 -15.45 3.70
N VAL A 45 14.51 -15.28 3.75
CA VAL A 45 13.89 -13.96 3.98
C VAL A 45 13.99 -13.56 5.46
N ASN A 46 14.04 -12.26 5.74
CA ASN A 46 14.23 -11.74 7.10
C ASN A 46 13.03 -10.93 7.61
N ALA A 47 12.13 -10.54 6.71
CA ALA A 47 10.90 -9.86 7.06
C ALA A 47 9.76 -10.29 6.14
N ILE A 48 8.56 -10.36 6.70
CA ILE A 48 7.32 -10.52 5.94
C ILE A 48 6.59 -9.18 5.97
N TRP A 49 6.39 -8.56 4.81
CA TRP A 49 5.37 -7.52 4.67
C TRP A 49 4.02 -8.23 4.50
N LEU A 50 3.15 -8.07 5.49
CA LEU A 50 1.82 -8.65 5.48
C LEU A 50 0.83 -7.59 5.00
N SER A 51 0.21 -7.81 3.83
CA SER A 51 -0.95 -7.01 3.41
C SER A 51 -2.07 -7.08 4.46
N PRO A 52 -3.03 -6.14 4.48
CA PRO A 52 -3.99 -5.97 5.57
C PRO A 52 -4.70 -7.26 6.00
N VAL A 53 -4.62 -7.57 7.31
CA VAL A 53 -5.37 -8.65 7.98
C VAL A 53 -6.41 -8.12 8.98
N TYR A 54 -6.57 -6.80 9.04
CA TYR A 54 -7.50 -6.13 9.95
C TYR A 54 -8.95 -6.42 9.58
N GLN A 55 -9.88 -6.22 10.53
CA GLN A 55 -11.30 -6.32 10.23
C GLN A 55 -11.68 -5.35 9.11
N SER A 56 -12.28 -5.89 8.05
CA SER A 56 -12.62 -5.17 6.84
C SER A 56 -13.88 -5.76 6.18
N PRO A 57 -14.74 -4.94 5.57
CA PRO A 57 -15.80 -5.41 4.66
C PRO A 57 -15.28 -5.99 3.33
N ASN A 58 -13.98 -5.84 3.02
CA ASN A 58 -13.33 -6.29 1.79
C ASN A 58 -13.88 -5.67 0.50
N VAL A 59 -14.27 -4.40 0.52
CA VAL A 59 -14.55 -3.65 -0.72
C VAL A 59 -13.30 -3.51 -1.57
N ASP A 60 -12.15 -3.35 -0.91
CA ASP A 60 -10.81 -3.24 -1.50
C ASP A 60 -9.88 -4.28 -0.86
N ASN A 61 -10.42 -5.49 -0.64
CA ASN A 61 -9.71 -6.66 -0.11
C ASN A 61 -8.81 -6.37 1.12
N GLY A 62 -9.32 -5.60 2.09
CA GLY A 62 -8.65 -5.35 3.36
C GLY A 62 -8.12 -3.93 3.52
N TYR A 63 -7.98 -3.16 2.43
CA TYR A 63 -7.55 -1.75 2.50
C TYR A 63 -8.69 -0.82 3.00
N ASP A 64 -9.94 -1.28 3.01
CA ASP A 64 -11.06 -0.64 3.68
C ASP A 64 -11.24 -1.16 5.13
N ILE A 65 -10.46 -0.64 6.08
CA ILE A 65 -10.41 -1.15 7.48
C ILE A 65 -11.56 -0.61 8.34
N SER A 66 -12.37 -1.48 8.93
CA SER A 66 -13.45 -1.11 9.87
C SER A 66 -13.05 -1.17 11.35
N ASP A 67 -12.01 -1.94 11.70
CA ASP A 67 -11.37 -1.90 13.03
C ASP A 67 -9.88 -2.24 12.93
N TYR A 68 -9.03 -1.26 13.24
CA TYR A 68 -7.56 -1.39 13.20
C TYR A 68 -6.98 -2.34 14.24
N GLN A 69 -7.72 -2.69 15.29
CA GLN A 69 -7.24 -3.49 16.42
C GLN A 69 -7.94 -4.86 16.50
N ALA A 70 -8.75 -5.21 15.50
CA ALA A 70 -9.33 -6.52 15.30
C ALA A 70 -8.75 -7.18 14.04
N ILE A 71 -8.61 -8.51 14.07
CA ILE A 71 -8.27 -9.33 12.89
C ILE A 71 -9.57 -9.66 12.16
N ASN A 72 -9.55 -9.67 10.83
CA ASN A 72 -10.69 -10.13 10.03
C ASN A 72 -10.97 -11.60 10.35
N PRO A 73 -12.21 -11.99 10.73
CA PRO A 73 -12.53 -13.38 11.04
C PRO A 73 -12.20 -14.38 9.94
N GLU A 74 -12.14 -13.95 8.66
CA GLU A 74 -11.71 -14.83 7.55
C GLU A 74 -10.24 -15.24 7.64
N TYR A 75 -9.38 -14.43 8.28
CA TYR A 75 -7.95 -14.71 8.46
C TYR A 75 -7.64 -15.39 9.79
N GLY A 76 -8.60 -15.41 10.73
CA GLY A 76 -8.46 -15.97 12.07
C GLY A 76 -8.76 -14.94 13.16
N SER A 77 -7.96 -14.97 14.23
CA SER A 77 -8.16 -14.17 15.44
C SER A 77 -6.91 -13.40 15.86
N MET A 78 -7.04 -12.51 16.84
CA MET A 78 -5.88 -11.84 17.45
C MET A 78 -4.88 -12.83 18.06
N VAL A 79 -5.37 -13.98 18.56
CA VAL A 79 -4.50 -15.03 19.10
C VAL A 79 -3.64 -15.64 17.99
N ASP A 80 -4.20 -15.86 16.81
CA ASP A 80 -3.45 -16.36 15.65
C ASP A 80 -2.40 -15.35 15.19
N MET A 81 -2.73 -14.06 15.21
CA MET A 81 -1.77 -13.00 14.89
C MET A 81 -0.60 -12.94 15.88
N GLU A 82 -0.87 -13.07 17.18
CA GLU A 82 0.16 -13.13 18.21
C GLU A 82 1.03 -14.38 18.05
N GLN A 83 0.44 -15.52 17.69
CA GLN A 83 1.18 -16.74 17.36
C GLN A 83 2.06 -16.56 16.12
N LEU A 84 1.58 -15.89 15.07
CA LEU A 84 2.37 -15.60 13.87
C LEU A 84 3.60 -14.76 14.21
N ILE A 85 3.43 -13.68 15.00
CA ILE A 85 4.54 -12.81 15.40
C ILE A 85 5.61 -13.61 16.16
N GLU A 86 5.21 -14.44 17.13
CA GLU A 86 6.17 -15.22 17.92
C GLU A 86 6.82 -16.34 17.09
N ALA A 87 6.05 -17.07 16.28
CA ALA A 87 6.57 -18.13 15.41
C ALA A 87 7.55 -17.62 14.35
N ALA A 88 7.28 -16.42 13.79
CA ALA A 88 8.18 -15.75 12.85
C ALA A 88 9.46 -15.28 13.57
N LYS A 89 9.33 -14.73 14.78
CA LYS A 89 10.47 -14.27 15.60
C LYS A 89 11.44 -15.41 15.93
N ILE A 90 10.95 -16.62 16.25
CA ILE A 90 11.80 -17.81 16.48
C ILE A 90 12.68 -18.10 15.25
N ARG A 91 12.16 -17.84 14.06
CA ARG A 91 12.85 -18.01 12.77
C ARG A 91 13.62 -16.77 12.32
N LYS A 92 13.71 -15.75 13.18
CA LYS A 92 14.35 -14.45 12.89
C LYS A 92 13.70 -13.71 11.71
N ILE A 93 12.40 -13.95 11.49
CA ILE A 93 11.58 -13.24 10.52
C ILE A 93 10.77 -12.18 11.28
N LYS A 94 10.88 -10.92 10.86
CA LYS A 94 10.08 -9.82 11.41
C LYS A 94 8.77 -9.66 10.64
N ILE A 95 7.64 -9.47 11.31
CA ILE A 95 6.36 -9.15 10.67
C ILE A 95 6.24 -7.63 10.52
N VAL A 96 6.06 -7.15 9.30
CA VAL A 96 5.86 -5.74 8.95
C VAL A 96 4.43 -5.58 8.49
N MET A 97 3.65 -4.81 9.25
CA MET A 97 2.22 -4.64 9.02
C MET A 97 1.96 -3.55 7.97
N ASP A 98 0.88 -3.69 7.20
CA ASP A 98 0.40 -2.63 6.32
C ASP A 98 -0.36 -1.56 7.12
N LEU A 99 0.13 -0.32 7.12
CA LEU A 99 -0.45 0.81 7.82
C LEU A 99 -1.30 1.63 6.85
N VAL A 100 -2.60 1.33 6.81
CA VAL A 100 -3.57 2.01 5.95
C VAL A 100 -4.28 3.12 6.72
N VAL A 101 -3.66 4.29 6.80
CA VAL A 101 -4.14 5.41 7.65
C VAL A 101 -4.47 6.67 6.87
N ASN A 102 -4.52 6.55 5.54
CA ASN A 102 -5.03 7.60 4.66
C ASN A 102 -6.56 7.74 4.75
N HIS A 103 -7.24 6.60 4.91
CA HIS A 103 -8.70 6.45 4.98
C HIS A 103 -9.04 5.32 5.96
N THR A 104 -10.32 5.19 6.32
CA THR A 104 -10.88 3.99 6.96
C THR A 104 -11.97 3.41 6.08
N SER A 105 -12.56 2.27 6.45
CA SER A 105 -13.88 1.88 5.97
C SER A 105 -14.95 2.90 6.39
N ASP A 106 -16.02 3.03 5.61
CA ASP A 106 -17.26 3.73 5.99
C ASP A 106 -18.06 2.98 7.09
N GLN A 107 -17.66 1.74 7.40
CA GLN A 107 -18.16 0.97 8.53
C GLN A 107 -17.31 1.15 9.80
N HIS A 108 -16.22 1.92 9.74
CA HIS A 108 -15.41 2.22 10.92
C HIS A 108 -16.22 3.04 11.94
N PRO A 109 -16.14 2.76 13.25
CA PRO A 109 -16.89 3.49 14.28
C PRO A 109 -16.75 5.01 14.18
N TRP A 110 -15.56 5.50 13.85
CA TRP A 110 -15.33 6.94 13.63
C TRP A 110 -16.21 7.51 12.51
N PHE A 111 -16.34 6.83 11.36
CA PHE A 111 -17.16 7.32 10.26
C PHE A 111 -18.64 7.20 10.57
N LEU A 112 -19.04 6.09 11.18
CA LEU A 112 -20.41 5.86 11.64
C LEU A 112 -20.87 6.95 12.62
N GLU A 113 -20.00 7.43 13.50
CA GLU A 113 -20.28 8.60 14.35
C GLU A 113 -20.26 9.91 13.56
N ALA A 114 -19.22 10.15 12.74
CA ALA A 114 -19.04 11.39 11.98
C ALA A 114 -20.19 11.71 11.02
N ARG A 115 -20.89 10.68 10.52
CA ARG A 115 -22.03 10.82 9.59
C ARG A 115 -23.38 11.06 10.26
N LYS A 116 -23.49 10.95 11.60
CA LYS A 116 -24.77 11.14 12.30
C LYS A 116 -25.26 12.58 12.28
N SER A 117 -24.35 13.53 12.42
CA SER A 117 -24.69 14.96 12.46
C SER A 117 -23.45 15.84 12.25
N LYS A 118 -23.66 17.11 11.90
CA LYS A 118 -22.59 18.10 11.69
C LYS A 118 -21.90 18.54 13.00
N ASP A 119 -22.51 18.30 14.15
CA ASP A 119 -22.02 18.64 15.49
C ASP A 119 -21.44 17.43 16.25
N ASN A 120 -21.39 16.24 15.64
CA ASN A 120 -20.83 15.05 16.27
C ASN A 120 -19.32 15.25 16.58
N PRO A 121 -18.81 14.81 17.74
CA PRO A 121 -17.39 14.94 18.09
C PRO A 121 -16.43 14.29 17.09
N TYR A 122 -16.91 13.29 16.33
CA TYR A 122 -16.14 12.63 15.30
C TYR A 122 -16.23 13.29 13.93
N ARG A 123 -17.06 14.34 13.75
CA ARG A 123 -17.32 14.96 12.45
C ARG A 123 -16.03 15.28 11.68
N ASP A 124 -15.10 15.92 12.38
CA ASP A 124 -13.83 16.38 11.81
C ASP A 124 -12.74 15.29 11.78
N PHE A 125 -13.04 14.01 12.04
CA PHE A 125 -12.13 12.92 11.67
C PHE A 125 -12.09 12.70 10.16
N TYR A 126 -13.10 13.17 9.43
CA TYR A 126 -13.20 13.05 7.97
C TYR A 126 -13.40 14.41 7.33
N ILE A 127 -13.28 14.45 6.00
CA ILE A 127 -13.34 15.70 5.24
C ILE A 127 -14.72 15.84 4.60
N TRP A 128 -15.51 16.79 5.12
CA TRP A 128 -16.86 17.08 4.66
C TRP A 128 -16.96 18.44 4.00
N ARG A 129 -17.71 18.56 2.90
CA ARG A 129 -17.96 19.84 2.22
C ARG A 129 -19.41 19.97 1.80
N ASP A 130 -19.92 21.20 1.84
CA ASP A 130 -21.23 21.48 1.27
C ASP A 130 -21.20 21.26 -0.26
N PRO A 131 -22.36 20.96 -0.88
CA PRO A 131 -22.49 21.00 -2.33
C PRO A 131 -22.01 22.34 -2.90
N ALA A 132 -21.56 22.32 -4.16
CA ALA A 132 -21.33 23.55 -4.91
C ALA A 132 -22.63 24.37 -5.03
N THR A 133 -22.54 25.63 -5.45
CA THR A 133 -23.70 26.55 -5.55
C THR A 133 -24.79 26.05 -6.50
N ASP A 134 -24.45 25.19 -7.45
CA ASP A 134 -25.37 24.53 -8.39
C ASP A 134 -25.89 23.15 -7.89
N GLY A 135 -25.53 22.76 -6.66
CA GLY A 135 -25.87 21.48 -6.04
C GLY A 135 -24.95 20.31 -6.42
N SER A 136 -23.95 20.55 -7.29
CA SER A 136 -22.99 19.52 -7.71
C SER A 136 -21.90 19.23 -6.67
N VAL A 137 -20.95 18.36 -7.02
CA VAL A 137 -19.81 18.00 -6.17
C VAL A 137 -18.94 19.23 -5.84
N PRO A 138 -18.26 19.27 -4.69
CA PRO A 138 -17.48 20.44 -4.25
C PRO A 138 -16.40 20.89 -5.23
N ASN A 139 -15.73 19.94 -5.90
CA ASN A 139 -14.74 20.19 -6.95
C ASN A 139 -14.56 18.96 -7.87
N ASP A 140 -13.63 19.07 -8.81
CA ASP A 140 -13.33 18.09 -9.87
C ASP A 140 -12.34 16.98 -9.47
N LEU A 141 -11.95 16.87 -8.20
CA LEU A 141 -11.10 15.77 -7.73
C LEU A 141 -11.73 14.41 -8.07
N GLN A 142 -10.90 13.50 -8.57
CA GLN A 142 -11.30 12.17 -9.02
C GLN A 142 -10.80 11.08 -8.06
N SER A 143 -11.59 10.03 -7.91
CA SER A 143 -11.17 8.79 -7.25
C SER A 143 -10.19 8.03 -8.15
N ASN A 144 -9.20 7.39 -7.52
CA ASN A 144 -8.29 6.45 -8.18
C ASN A 144 -9.06 5.27 -8.80
N PHE A 145 -10.21 4.91 -8.22
CA PHE A 145 -11.13 3.89 -8.72
C PHE A 145 -12.25 4.47 -9.61
N LYS A 146 -11.97 5.59 -10.30
CA LYS A 146 -12.84 6.29 -11.27
C LYS A 146 -14.07 6.99 -10.65
N GLY A 147 -14.47 8.08 -11.31
CA GLY A 147 -15.55 8.96 -10.85
C GLY A 147 -15.07 10.03 -9.87
N SER A 148 -16.01 10.82 -9.35
CA SER A 148 -15.70 11.87 -8.37
C SER A 148 -15.09 11.28 -7.09
N ALA A 149 -14.18 12.03 -6.47
CA ALA A 149 -13.68 11.75 -5.12
C ALA A 149 -14.65 12.23 -4.02
N TRP A 150 -15.86 12.63 -4.36
CA TRP A 150 -16.85 13.15 -3.42
C TRP A 150 -18.13 12.31 -3.47
N ALA A 151 -18.53 11.78 -2.32
CA ALA A 151 -19.77 11.02 -2.16
C ALA A 151 -20.75 11.78 -1.28
N PHE A 152 -22.00 11.88 -1.73
CA PHE A 152 -23.05 12.64 -1.03
C PHE A 152 -23.63 11.82 0.13
N ASP A 153 -23.70 12.41 1.31
CA ASP A 153 -24.40 11.89 2.47
C ASP A 153 -25.73 12.62 2.67
N ALA A 154 -26.83 11.91 2.43
CA ALA A 154 -28.17 12.47 2.51
C ALA A 154 -28.58 12.88 3.94
N VAL A 155 -27.95 12.31 4.97
CA VAL A 155 -28.26 12.61 6.38
C VAL A 155 -27.83 14.03 6.73
N THR A 156 -26.61 14.41 6.34
CA THR A 156 -26.04 15.72 6.65
C THR A 156 -26.13 16.72 5.49
N GLY A 157 -26.53 16.27 4.30
CA GLY A 157 -26.61 17.10 3.09
C GLY A 157 -25.24 17.60 2.63
N GLN A 158 -24.17 16.88 2.94
CA GLN A 158 -22.79 17.22 2.59
C GLN A 158 -22.13 16.07 1.84
N TYR A 159 -21.08 16.39 1.09
CA TYR A 159 -20.19 15.40 0.49
C TYR A 159 -19.05 15.06 1.46
N TYR A 160 -18.61 13.81 1.47
CA TYR A 160 -17.35 13.40 2.09
C TYR A 160 -16.32 13.02 1.03
N LEU A 161 -15.04 13.28 1.32
CA LEU A 161 -13.93 12.94 0.43
C LEU A 161 -13.61 11.45 0.51
N HIS A 162 -13.37 10.83 -0.64
CA HIS A 162 -12.83 9.50 -0.80
C HIS A 162 -11.92 9.43 -2.05
N PHE A 163 -10.60 9.31 -1.88
CA PHE A 163 -9.68 9.14 -3.02
C PHE A 163 -9.71 7.73 -3.62
N TYR A 164 -10.32 6.77 -2.93
CA TYR A 164 -10.49 5.38 -3.37
C TYR A 164 -11.98 5.04 -3.50
N ALA A 165 -12.42 3.87 -3.04
CA ALA A 165 -13.82 3.48 -3.03
C ALA A 165 -14.66 4.46 -2.19
N LYS A 166 -15.98 4.51 -2.41
CA LYS A 166 -16.87 5.37 -1.61
C LYS A 166 -16.90 4.92 -0.15
N GLU A 167 -16.62 3.65 0.05
CA GLU A 167 -16.51 2.93 1.28
C GLU A 167 -15.14 3.15 1.96
N GLN A 168 -14.25 3.96 1.36
CA GLN A 168 -12.95 4.38 1.90
C GLN A 168 -12.89 5.90 2.15
N PRO A 169 -13.71 6.46 3.09
CA PRO A 169 -13.67 7.88 3.42
C PRO A 169 -12.31 8.31 3.99
N ASP A 170 -11.78 9.41 3.44
CA ASP A 170 -10.46 9.93 3.78
C ASP A 170 -10.43 10.56 5.18
N LEU A 171 -9.39 10.19 5.94
CA LEU A 171 -9.11 10.76 7.25
C LEU A 171 -8.56 12.19 7.13
N ASN A 172 -9.01 13.05 8.05
CA ASN A 172 -8.59 14.45 8.13
C ASN A 172 -7.35 14.63 9.00
N TRP A 173 -6.17 14.46 8.42
CA TRP A 173 -4.89 14.59 9.13
C TRP A 173 -4.60 15.98 9.73
N GLN A 174 -5.32 17.04 9.30
CA GLN A 174 -5.23 18.36 9.94
C GLN A 174 -5.75 18.33 11.38
N ASN A 175 -6.68 17.42 11.69
CA ASN A 175 -7.22 17.27 13.03
C ASN A 175 -6.22 16.53 13.94
N PRO A 176 -5.67 17.16 14.99
CA PRO A 176 -4.71 16.49 15.88
C PRO A 176 -5.30 15.29 16.62
N LYS A 177 -6.63 15.19 16.78
CA LYS A 177 -7.27 14.00 17.37
C LYS A 177 -7.21 12.78 16.44
N VAL A 178 -7.25 12.99 15.12
CA VAL A 178 -7.02 11.92 14.13
C VAL A 178 -5.62 11.38 14.30
N ARG A 179 -4.62 12.27 14.27
CA ARG A 179 -3.21 11.87 14.40
C ARG A 179 -2.94 11.17 15.73
N GLU A 180 -3.49 11.69 16.83
CA GLU A 180 -3.39 11.04 18.14
C GLU A 180 -3.96 9.62 18.14
N ALA A 181 -5.18 9.43 17.62
CA ALA A 181 -5.80 8.11 17.57
C ALA A 181 -5.00 7.12 16.70
N VAL A 182 -4.47 7.58 15.56
CA VAL A 182 -3.58 6.80 14.70
C VAL A 182 -2.30 6.42 15.43
N TYR A 183 -1.66 7.34 16.15
CA TYR A 183 -0.42 7.08 16.88
C TYR A 183 -0.61 6.09 18.04
N GLN A 184 -1.75 6.17 18.74
CA GLN A 184 -2.10 5.20 19.77
C GLN A 184 -2.29 3.79 19.17
N MET A 185 -2.98 3.69 18.04
CA MET A 185 -3.16 2.44 17.30
C MET A 185 -1.81 1.86 16.82
N MET A 186 -0.94 2.69 16.24
CA MET A 186 0.40 2.27 15.82
C MET A 186 1.23 1.76 17.00
N THR A 187 1.21 2.50 18.11
CA THR A 187 1.92 2.12 19.35
C THR A 187 1.44 0.78 19.87
N TRP A 188 0.14 0.52 19.82
CA TRP A 188 -0.45 -0.75 20.25
C TRP A 188 0.08 -1.94 19.43
N TRP A 189 0.19 -1.80 18.10
CA TRP A 189 0.78 -2.83 17.24
C TRP A 189 2.28 -3.00 17.49
N LEU A 190 3.02 -1.91 17.67
CA LEU A 190 4.45 -1.96 17.99
C LEU A 190 4.72 -2.65 19.34
N GLN A 191 3.86 -2.45 20.34
CA GLN A 191 3.93 -3.14 21.63
C GLN A 191 3.73 -4.66 21.52
N LYS A 192 3.07 -5.16 20.48
CA LYS A 192 2.98 -6.60 20.19
C LYS A 192 4.27 -7.17 19.60
N GLY A 193 5.22 -6.33 19.19
CA GLY A 193 6.53 -6.77 18.69
C GLY A 193 6.63 -6.93 17.18
N ILE A 194 5.80 -6.23 16.40
CA ILE A 194 5.98 -6.15 14.94
C ILE A 194 7.32 -5.48 14.59
N GLY A 195 7.87 -5.81 13.43
CA GLY A 195 9.13 -5.28 12.91
C GLY A 195 9.02 -3.93 12.22
N GLY A 196 7.81 -3.40 12.01
CA GLY A 196 7.60 -2.10 11.41
C GLY A 196 6.34 -1.99 10.56
N PHE A 197 6.30 -0.96 9.71
CA PHE A 197 5.15 -0.65 8.87
C PHE A 197 5.53 -0.44 7.40
N ARG A 198 4.74 -1.03 6.49
CA ARG A 198 4.57 -0.51 5.13
C ARG A 198 3.42 0.47 5.17
N MET A 199 3.59 1.70 4.68
CA MET A 199 2.60 2.76 4.85
C MET A 199 1.89 3.03 3.53
N ASP A 200 0.61 2.63 3.47
CA ASP A 200 -0.24 2.76 2.29
C ASP A 200 -0.49 4.21 1.92
N VAL A 201 -0.23 4.55 0.65
CA VAL A 201 -0.37 5.88 0.03
C VAL A 201 -0.10 7.04 0.97
N ILE A 202 1.03 6.92 1.67
CA ILE A 202 1.40 7.84 2.74
C ILE A 202 1.64 9.25 2.19
N ASP A 203 1.92 9.39 0.89
CA ASP A 203 2.02 10.68 0.21
C ASP A 203 0.71 11.48 0.19
N LEU A 204 -0.43 10.88 0.55
CA LEU A 204 -1.74 11.52 0.58
C LEU A 204 -2.11 12.17 1.91
N ILE A 205 -1.42 11.88 3.02
CA ILE A 205 -1.85 12.38 4.35
C ILE A 205 -1.69 13.90 4.50
N GLY A 206 -0.91 14.53 3.62
CA GLY A 206 -0.74 15.98 3.56
C GLY A 206 -1.80 16.73 2.74
N LYS A 207 -2.82 16.04 2.21
CA LYS A 207 -3.83 16.58 1.29
C LYS A 207 -4.47 17.91 1.73
N GLU A 208 -4.76 18.77 0.76
CA GLU A 208 -5.56 19.99 0.92
C GLU A 208 -6.61 20.06 -0.21
N PRO A 209 -7.75 19.36 -0.06
CA PRO A 209 -8.69 19.11 -1.16
C PRO A 209 -9.35 20.40 -1.67
N ASP A 210 -9.54 21.42 -0.82
CA ASP A 210 -10.07 22.72 -1.24
C ASP A 210 -9.14 23.45 -2.21
N ARG A 211 -7.83 23.19 -2.10
CA ARG A 211 -6.79 23.68 -3.02
C ARG A 211 -6.46 22.68 -4.12
N LYS A 212 -7.21 21.57 -4.21
CA LYS A 212 -7.00 20.44 -5.13
C LYS A 212 -5.59 19.83 -5.01
N ILE A 213 -4.99 19.90 -3.82
CA ILE A 213 -3.70 19.26 -3.52
C ILE A 213 -4.00 17.87 -2.96
N LYS A 214 -3.55 16.83 -3.66
CA LYS A 214 -3.78 15.42 -3.32
C LYS A 214 -2.51 14.79 -2.74
N GLU A 215 -1.52 14.52 -3.57
CA GLU A 215 -0.23 13.97 -3.17
C GLU A 215 0.74 15.06 -2.69
N ASN A 216 1.66 14.70 -1.79
CA ASN A 216 2.77 15.53 -1.31
C ASN A 216 2.36 16.94 -0.84
N GLY A 217 1.21 17.03 -0.15
CA GLY A 217 0.72 18.30 0.34
C GLY A 217 1.61 18.92 1.43
N PRO A 218 1.47 20.23 1.71
CA PRO A 218 2.47 21.02 2.43
C PRO A 218 2.81 20.52 3.84
N GLN A 219 1.86 19.90 4.53
CA GLN A 219 2.03 19.39 5.90
C GLN A 219 2.51 17.94 5.97
N LEU A 220 2.63 17.24 4.84
CA LEU A 220 3.00 15.82 4.78
C LEU A 220 4.25 15.51 5.62
N HIS A 221 5.37 16.17 5.31
CA HIS A 221 6.63 15.90 5.99
C HIS A 221 6.58 16.27 7.48
N ALA A 222 5.81 17.31 7.85
CA ALA A 222 5.61 17.65 9.26
C ALA A 222 4.84 16.54 10.00
N TYR A 223 3.83 15.93 9.38
CA TYR A 223 3.10 14.81 9.97
C TYR A 223 3.96 13.54 10.09
N LEU A 224 4.85 13.28 9.14
CA LEU A 224 5.78 12.15 9.20
C LEU A 224 6.84 12.33 10.28
N GLN A 225 7.38 13.54 10.42
CA GLN A 225 8.31 13.87 11.50
C GLN A 225 7.62 13.80 12.87
N GLU A 226 6.37 14.28 12.99
CA GLU A 226 5.55 14.13 14.20
C GLU A 226 5.32 12.64 14.53
N MET A 227 4.92 11.83 13.54
CA MET A 227 4.73 10.39 13.68
C MET A 227 6.03 9.69 14.11
N ASN A 228 7.16 10.05 13.52
CA ASN A 228 8.45 9.48 13.86
C ASN A 228 8.87 9.82 15.30
N ALA A 229 8.85 11.11 15.65
CA ALA A 229 9.25 11.57 16.96
C ALA A 229 8.37 10.99 18.09
N ARG A 230 7.07 10.85 17.84
CA ARG A 230 6.11 10.39 18.84
C ARG A 230 6.01 8.87 18.95
N VAL A 231 6.24 8.14 17.85
CA VAL A 231 6.00 6.69 17.78
C VAL A 231 7.21 5.93 17.25
N LEU A 232 7.58 6.14 15.99
CA LEU A 232 8.49 5.22 15.28
C LEU A 232 9.90 5.17 15.90
N SER A 233 10.44 6.33 16.30
CA SER A 233 11.77 6.47 16.91
C SER A 233 11.91 5.77 18.27
N GLN A 234 10.78 5.36 18.88
CA GLN A 234 10.77 4.68 20.17
C GLN A 234 11.01 3.16 20.03
N TYR A 235 11.08 2.64 18.81
CA TYR A 235 11.20 1.20 18.52
C TYR A 235 12.26 0.92 17.45
N ASP A 236 12.90 -0.25 17.50
CA ASP A 236 13.82 -0.74 16.46
C ASP A 236 13.04 -1.36 15.29
N VAL A 237 12.45 -0.49 14.45
CA VAL A 237 11.54 -0.87 13.37
C VAL A 237 11.92 -0.25 12.02
N VAL A 238 11.45 -0.89 10.95
CA VAL A 238 11.53 -0.37 9.59
C VAL A 238 10.24 0.35 9.20
N THR A 239 10.36 1.39 8.37
CA THR A 239 9.21 2.01 7.72
C THR A 239 9.44 2.19 6.24
N VAL A 240 8.51 1.71 5.42
CA VAL A 240 8.53 1.89 3.96
C VAL A 240 7.25 2.58 3.51
N GLY A 241 7.37 3.80 3.00
CA GLY A 241 6.24 4.56 2.50
C GLY A 241 5.91 4.23 1.05
N GLU A 242 4.65 3.97 0.73
CA GLU A 242 4.21 3.89 -0.66
C GLU A 242 4.00 5.29 -1.24
N THR A 243 4.76 5.62 -2.29
CA THR A 243 4.77 6.98 -2.87
C THR A 243 4.81 6.92 -4.40
N TRP A 244 3.63 6.83 -5.03
CA TRP A 244 3.47 6.61 -6.48
C TRP A 244 4.08 7.73 -7.32
N GLY A 245 4.00 8.98 -6.84
CA GLY A 245 4.48 10.17 -7.52
C GLY A 245 5.89 10.62 -7.13
N ALA A 246 6.63 9.84 -6.36
CA ALA A 246 7.93 10.26 -5.86
C ALA A 246 8.97 10.44 -6.98
N THR A 247 9.66 11.58 -6.96
CA THR A 247 10.93 11.78 -7.67
C THR A 247 12.09 11.44 -6.72
N PRO A 248 13.34 11.32 -7.20
CA PRO A 248 14.47 11.11 -6.32
C PRO A 248 14.65 12.19 -5.24
N GLU A 249 14.38 13.46 -5.57
CA GLU A 249 14.44 14.58 -4.61
C GLU A 249 13.40 14.39 -3.50
N ILE A 250 12.17 14.01 -3.88
CA ILE A 250 11.12 13.65 -2.92
C ILE A 250 11.55 12.43 -2.09
N GLY A 251 12.12 11.40 -2.72
CA GLY A 251 12.61 10.21 -2.02
C GLY A 251 13.69 10.49 -0.98
N GLN A 252 14.57 11.47 -1.24
CA GLN A 252 15.52 11.95 -0.24
C GLN A 252 14.80 12.62 0.94
N MET A 253 13.73 13.38 0.70
CA MET A 253 12.97 14.03 1.78
C MET A 253 12.36 12.99 2.73
N TYR A 254 11.83 11.89 2.21
CA TYR A 254 11.27 10.82 3.04
C TYR A 254 12.32 9.97 3.75
N SER A 255 13.40 9.59 3.06
CA SER A 255 14.30 8.52 3.52
C SER A 255 15.63 9.00 4.09
N ASN A 256 15.92 10.31 4.06
CA ASN A 256 17.15 10.82 4.63
C ASN A 256 17.17 10.65 6.15
N PRO A 257 18.16 9.92 6.71
CA PRO A 257 18.20 9.66 8.15
C PRO A 257 18.23 10.92 9.02
N ASN A 258 18.76 12.04 8.50
CA ASN A 258 18.81 13.32 9.22
C ASN A 258 17.45 14.04 9.30
N ARG A 259 16.45 13.57 8.54
CA ARG A 259 15.09 14.15 8.55
C ARG A 259 14.16 13.46 9.53
N HIS A 260 14.54 12.29 10.04
CA HIS A 260 13.75 11.51 10.99
C HIS A 260 12.31 11.30 10.50
N GLU A 261 12.16 10.85 9.25
CA GLU A 261 10.86 10.51 8.65
C GLU A 261 10.74 8.98 8.51
N LEU A 262 10.99 8.43 7.31
CA LEU A 262 10.85 7.01 7.00
C LEU A 262 12.21 6.35 6.75
N SER A 263 12.25 5.01 6.78
CA SER A 263 13.48 4.25 6.46
C SER A 263 13.76 4.23 4.97
N MET A 264 12.71 4.07 4.16
CA MET A 264 12.75 4.04 2.69
C MET A 264 11.35 4.33 2.11
N ILE A 265 11.25 4.39 0.78
CA ILE A 265 9.97 4.49 0.07
C ILE A 265 9.89 3.48 -1.07
N PHE A 266 8.68 3.06 -1.43
CA PHE A 266 8.36 2.49 -2.73
C PHE A 266 8.10 3.62 -3.72
N GLN A 267 8.96 3.71 -4.72
CA GLN A 267 8.78 4.55 -5.90
C GLN A 267 8.33 3.68 -7.08
N PHE A 268 7.55 4.27 -7.98
CA PHE A 268 6.88 3.54 -9.07
C PHE A 268 7.28 4.05 -10.46
N GLU A 269 8.39 4.78 -10.58
CA GLU A 269 8.84 5.31 -11.87
C GLU A 269 9.14 4.18 -12.87
N GLN A 270 9.80 3.10 -12.43
CA GLN A 270 10.10 1.93 -13.27
C GLN A 270 8.81 1.31 -13.82
N ILE A 271 7.79 1.18 -12.96
CA ILE A 271 6.49 0.57 -13.28
C ILE A 271 5.69 1.39 -14.31
N ASN A 272 6.00 2.68 -14.45
CA ASN A 272 5.36 3.58 -15.42
C ASN A 272 6.04 3.60 -16.80
N LEU A 273 7.17 2.89 -16.99
CA LEU A 273 7.94 2.95 -18.24
C LEU A 273 7.27 2.30 -19.45
N ASP A 274 6.32 1.41 -19.23
CA ASP A 274 5.50 0.79 -20.28
C ASP A 274 4.10 1.42 -20.38
N LYS A 275 3.94 2.64 -19.84
CA LYS A 275 2.73 3.46 -20.00
C LYS A 275 2.91 4.45 -21.16
N GLN A 276 1.86 4.62 -21.97
CA GLN A 276 1.82 5.68 -22.99
C GLN A 276 1.83 7.07 -22.33
N SER A 277 2.58 8.01 -22.91
CA SER A 277 2.71 9.37 -22.37
C SER A 277 1.37 10.10 -22.35
N GLY A 278 1.03 10.73 -21.22
CA GLY A 278 -0.24 11.42 -21.02
C GLY A 278 -1.47 10.53 -20.86
N MET A 279 -1.29 9.20 -20.81
CA MET A 279 -2.37 8.22 -20.71
C MET A 279 -2.39 7.52 -19.34
N THR A 280 -3.32 6.59 -19.15
CA THR A 280 -3.49 5.86 -17.87
C THR A 280 -2.62 4.61 -17.82
N ARG A 281 -2.48 3.98 -16.64
CA ARG A 281 -1.75 2.70 -16.46
C ARG A 281 -2.28 1.55 -17.33
N TRP A 282 -3.47 1.71 -17.90
CA TRP A 282 -4.15 0.74 -18.76
C TRP A 282 -3.84 0.94 -20.26
N ASP A 283 -3.04 1.95 -20.60
CA ASP A 283 -2.63 2.30 -21.96
C ASP A 283 -1.15 1.97 -22.14
N LEU A 284 -0.87 0.75 -22.58
CA LEU A 284 0.48 0.19 -22.57
C LEU A 284 1.29 0.57 -23.82
N LYS A 285 2.61 0.67 -23.65
CA LYS A 285 3.62 0.72 -24.71
C LYS A 285 4.70 -0.34 -24.42
N PRO A 286 5.46 -0.82 -25.41
CA PRO A 286 6.59 -1.71 -25.13
C PRO A 286 7.61 -1.05 -24.18
N LEU A 287 8.15 -1.83 -23.25
CA LEU A 287 9.27 -1.41 -22.42
C LEU A 287 10.53 -1.25 -23.28
N ILE A 288 11.30 -0.19 -23.02
CA ILE A 288 12.65 -0.03 -23.56
C ILE A 288 13.65 -0.36 -22.45
N PRO A 289 14.43 -1.46 -22.53
CA PRO A 289 15.34 -1.88 -21.45
C PRO A 289 16.37 -0.81 -21.03
N ALA A 290 16.80 0.04 -21.97
CA ALA A 290 17.70 1.14 -21.67
C ALA A 290 17.06 2.21 -20.76
N GLU A 291 15.75 2.48 -20.92
CA GLU A 291 15.01 3.38 -20.03
C GLU A 291 14.91 2.79 -18.62
N LEU A 292 14.66 1.48 -18.51
CA LEU A 292 14.63 0.77 -17.22
C LEU A 292 15.96 0.90 -16.49
N HIS A 293 17.06 0.64 -17.18
CA HIS A 293 18.38 0.78 -16.59
C HIS A 293 18.73 2.22 -16.20
N ALA A 294 18.31 3.20 -17.01
CA ALA A 294 18.49 4.62 -16.67
C ALA A 294 17.72 5.00 -15.39
N VAL A 295 16.47 4.52 -15.22
CA VAL A 295 15.67 4.77 -14.01
C VAL A 295 16.35 4.17 -12.79
N PHE A 296 16.71 2.88 -12.81
CA PHE A 296 17.41 2.28 -11.67
C PHE A 296 18.73 2.99 -11.37
N SER A 297 19.54 3.31 -12.37
CA SER A 297 20.81 4.02 -12.18
C SER A 297 20.60 5.39 -11.54
N LYS A 298 19.56 6.12 -11.97
CA LYS A 298 19.18 7.41 -11.38
C LYS A 298 18.84 7.28 -9.89
N TRP A 299 18.00 6.32 -9.52
CA TRP A 299 17.60 6.09 -8.12
C TRP A 299 18.74 5.56 -7.24
N GLN A 300 19.62 4.72 -7.80
CA GLN A 300 20.83 4.24 -7.11
C GLN A 300 21.75 5.40 -6.74
N LEU A 301 22.02 6.32 -7.69
CA LEU A 301 22.91 7.45 -7.47
C LEU A 301 22.27 8.53 -6.58
N ALA A 302 20.97 8.80 -6.77
CA ALA A 302 20.31 9.90 -6.08
C ALA A 302 20.08 9.65 -4.58
N LEU A 303 19.95 8.40 -4.14
CA LEU A 303 19.81 8.09 -2.71
C LEU A 303 21.13 7.66 -2.05
N ASP A 304 22.24 7.61 -2.80
CA ASP A 304 23.52 7.17 -2.25
C ASP A 304 24.01 8.10 -1.14
N GLY A 305 24.22 7.54 0.06
CA GLY A 305 24.70 8.27 1.24
C GLY A 305 23.70 9.27 1.86
N VAL A 306 22.55 9.50 1.23
CA VAL A 306 21.54 10.47 1.67
C VAL A 306 20.16 9.86 1.93
N GLY A 307 19.92 8.61 1.55
CA GLY A 307 18.66 7.90 1.76
C GLY A 307 18.84 6.38 1.62
N TRP A 308 17.74 5.66 1.47
CA TRP A 308 17.79 4.22 1.22
C TRP A 308 16.74 3.77 0.21
N ASN A 309 17.15 2.93 -0.74
CA ASN A 309 16.26 2.38 -1.76
C ASN A 309 15.53 1.13 -1.24
N SER A 310 14.23 1.05 -1.54
CA SER A 310 13.54 -0.25 -1.67
C SER A 310 13.68 -0.74 -3.11
N LEU A 311 13.72 -2.06 -3.31
CA LEU A 311 13.89 -2.68 -4.61
C LEU A 311 12.81 -3.75 -4.80
N PHE A 312 11.94 -3.60 -5.78
CA PHE A 312 10.86 -4.56 -6.04
C PHE A 312 10.50 -4.59 -7.53
N TRP A 313 9.99 -5.74 -7.98
CA TRP A 313 9.45 -5.90 -9.32
C TRP A 313 7.93 -5.94 -9.36
N SER A 314 7.35 -6.74 -8.47
CA SER A 314 5.92 -6.96 -8.35
C SER A 314 5.49 -6.72 -6.90
N ASN A 315 4.18 -6.53 -6.73
CA ASN A 315 3.48 -6.50 -5.46
C ASN A 315 2.01 -6.89 -5.76
N HIS A 316 1.13 -6.81 -4.77
CA HIS A 316 -0.30 -7.10 -4.94
C HIS A 316 -1.07 -6.21 -5.94
N ASP A 317 -0.56 -5.02 -6.31
CA ASP A 317 -1.20 -4.10 -7.26
C ASP A 317 -0.70 -4.25 -8.70
N LEU A 318 0.36 -5.05 -8.90
CA LEU A 318 1.13 -5.09 -10.14
C LEU A 318 1.09 -6.48 -10.78
N PRO A 319 1.16 -6.55 -12.12
CA PRO A 319 1.27 -7.83 -12.81
C PRO A 319 2.60 -8.52 -12.46
N ARG A 320 2.67 -9.82 -12.76
CA ARG A 320 3.89 -10.63 -12.59
C ARG A 320 4.96 -10.16 -13.55
N ILE A 321 6.14 -9.82 -13.02
CA ILE A 321 7.20 -9.19 -13.80
C ILE A 321 7.72 -10.04 -14.96
N VAL A 322 7.79 -11.36 -14.78
CA VAL A 322 8.26 -12.29 -15.82
C VAL A 322 7.35 -12.26 -17.06
N SER A 323 6.04 -12.08 -16.85
CA SER A 323 5.06 -11.90 -17.93
C SER A 323 5.06 -10.49 -18.48
N ARG A 324 5.27 -9.48 -17.62
CA ARG A 324 5.20 -8.08 -18.02
C ARG A 324 6.39 -7.68 -18.91
N TRP A 325 7.61 -7.98 -18.47
CA TRP A 325 8.86 -7.51 -19.10
C TRP A 325 9.90 -8.60 -19.32
N GLY A 326 9.61 -9.84 -18.91
CA GLY A 326 10.42 -11.00 -19.26
C GLY A 326 9.85 -11.73 -20.50
N ASP A 327 10.08 -13.03 -20.51
CA ASP A 327 9.43 -13.98 -21.40
C ASP A 327 8.91 -15.09 -20.50
N ASP A 328 7.59 -15.26 -20.42
CA ASP A 328 6.91 -16.25 -19.58
C ASP A 328 6.57 -17.55 -20.33
N SER A 329 7.11 -17.72 -21.53
CA SER A 329 6.93 -18.88 -22.40
C SER A 329 8.11 -19.86 -22.29
N GLN A 330 8.81 -20.14 -23.39
CA GLN A 330 9.99 -21.01 -23.43
C GLN A 330 11.11 -20.54 -22.50
N TYR A 331 11.23 -19.23 -22.23
CA TYR A 331 12.32 -18.66 -21.44
C TYR A 331 11.93 -18.27 -20.02
N ARG A 332 10.75 -18.67 -19.51
CA ARG A 332 10.22 -18.29 -18.19
C ARG A 332 11.25 -18.33 -17.07
N GLU A 333 11.91 -19.46 -16.89
CA GLU A 333 12.89 -19.64 -15.81
C GLU A 333 14.11 -18.72 -15.96
N LYS A 334 14.67 -18.64 -17.17
CA LYS A 334 15.86 -17.81 -17.45
C LYS A 334 15.54 -16.32 -17.31
N SER A 335 14.37 -15.90 -17.79
CA SER A 335 13.89 -14.52 -17.68
C SER A 335 13.65 -14.14 -16.22
N ALA A 336 12.99 -15.01 -15.43
CA ALA A 336 12.79 -14.80 -14.01
C ALA A 336 14.13 -14.70 -13.24
N GLN A 337 15.08 -15.61 -13.52
CA GLN A 337 16.42 -15.56 -12.93
C GLN A 337 17.18 -14.28 -13.30
N ALA A 338 17.12 -13.83 -14.57
CA ALA A 338 17.77 -12.61 -15.01
C ALA A 338 17.21 -11.37 -14.30
N LEU A 339 15.88 -11.28 -14.15
CA LEU A 339 15.23 -10.20 -13.42
C LEU A 339 15.58 -10.21 -11.93
N ALA A 340 15.61 -11.39 -11.30
CA ALA A 340 16.01 -11.54 -9.90
C ALA A 340 17.47 -11.11 -9.67
N ILE A 341 18.40 -11.60 -10.51
CA ILE A 341 19.82 -11.22 -10.45
C ILE A 341 19.98 -9.72 -10.60
N TYR A 342 19.29 -9.12 -11.58
CA TYR A 342 19.38 -7.68 -11.82
C TYR A 342 19.00 -6.87 -10.58
N LEU A 343 17.85 -7.17 -9.97
CA LEU A 343 17.33 -6.41 -8.85
C LEU A 343 18.11 -6.63 -7.56
N HIS A 344 18.43 -7.90 -7.23
CA HIS A 344 19.09 -8.25 -5.97
C HIS A 344 20.56 -7.82 -5.91
N MET A 345 21.18 -7.49 -7.05
CA MET A 345 22.55 -6.96 -7.09
C MET A 345 22.62 -5.42 -7.03
N LEU A 346 21.49 -4.73 -6.91
CA LEU A 346 21.44 -3.28 -6.66
C LEU A 346 21.58 -2.95 -5.17
N LYS A 347 21.99 -1.72 -4.85
CA LYS A 347 22.07 -1.23 -3.47
C LYS A 347 20.69 -0.83 -2.97
N GLY A 348 20.17 -1.57 -1.99
CA GLY A 348 18.89 -1.30 -1.36
C GLY A 348 18.34 -2.55 -0.68
N THR A 349 17.12 -2.46 -0.17
CA THR A 349 16.40 -3.57 0.45
C THR A 349 15.49 -4.23 -0.57
N PRO A 350 15.75 -5.48 -1.01
CA PRO A 350 14.89 -6.19 -1.94
C PRO A 350 13.60 -6.71 -1.29
N TYR A 351 12.51 -6.65 -2.05
CA TYR A 351 11.20 -7.19 -1.73
C TYR A 351 10.81 -8.19 -2.80
N ILE A 352 10.51 -9.41 -2.37
CA ILE A 352 10.02 -10.52 -3.20
C ILE A 352 8.51 -10.61 -3.00
N TYR A 353 7.72 -10.59 -4.08
CA TYR A 353 6.27 -10.81 -3.95
C TYR A 353 5.92 -12.30 -4.06
N GLN A 354 4.98 -12.79 -3.25
CA GLN A 354 4.68 -14.22 -3.16
C GLN A 354 4.50 -14.92 -4.52
N GLY A 355 5.34 -15.92 -4.80
CA GLY A 355 5.36 -16.66 -6.05
C GLY A 355 6.32 -16.13 -7.11
N GLU A 356 6.96 -14.98 -6.89
CA GLU A 356 8.05 -14.48 -7.74
C GLU A 356 9.24 -15.44 -7.74
N GLU A 357 9.54 -16.04 -6.59
CA GLU A 357 10.64 -17.00 -6.39
C GLU A 357 10.49 -18.31 -7.17
N ILE A 358 9.27 -18.64 -7.60
CA ILE A 358 8.96 -19.79 -8.48
C ILE A 358 8.60 -19.36 -9.91
N GLY A 359 8.71 -18.07 -10.22
CA GLY A 359 8.39 -17.50 -11.52
C GLY A 359 6.91 -17.60 -11.89
N MET A 360 5.99 -17.33 -10.94
CA MET A 360 4.56 -17.22 -11.23
C MET A 360 4.31 -16.19 -12.34
N THR A 361 3.36 -16.50 -13.23
CA THR A 361 3.04 -15.71 -14.42
C THR A 361 1.71 -14.99 -14.25
N ASN A 362 1.43 -14.04 -15.15
CA ASN A 362 0.08 -13.50 -15.29
C ASN A 362 -0.91 -14.63 -15.59
N TYR A 363 -2.14 -14.45 -15.13
CA TYR A 363 -3.25 -15.33 -15.46
C TYR A 363 -4.07 -14.70 -16.60
N PRO A 364 -4.29 -15.40 -17.72
CA PRO A 364 -5.09 -14.89 -18.82
C PRO A 364 -6.58 -14.92 -18.46
N ILE A 365 -7.21 -13.76 -18.40
CA ILE A 365 -8.65 -13.61 -18.13
C ILE A 365 -9.42 -13.68 -19.46
N THR A 366 -10.45 -14.54 -19.53
CA THR A 366 -11.25 -14.72 -20.75
C THR A 366 -12.65 -14.11 -20.66
N SER A 367 -13.10 -13.78 -19.45
CA SER A 367 -14.42 -13.22 -19.19
C SER A 367 -14.37 -12.14 -18.11
N TYR A 368 -15.22 -11.12 -18.24
CA TYR A 368 -15.42 -10.08 -17.22
C TYR A 368 -15.78 -10.66 -15.85
N HIS A 369 -16.48 -11.80 -15.82
CA HIS A 369 -16.92 -12.45 -14.58
C HIS A 369 -15.78 -13.09 -13.78
N GLU A 370 -14.59 -13.25 -14.35
CA GLU A 370 -13.40 -13.72 -13.64
C GLU A 370 -12.63 -12.59 -12.94
N ILE A 371 -12.97 -11.33 -13.23
CA ILE A 371 -12.34 -10.16 -12.61
C ILE A 371 -13.03 -9.92 -11.27
N GLU A 372 -12.30 -9.96 -10.17
CA GLU A 372 -12.81 -9.59 -8.83
C GLU A 372 -12.48 -8.14 -8.44
N ASP A 373 -11.30 -7.67 -8.84
CA ASP A 373 -10.79 -6.34 -8.49
C ASP A 373 -11.74 -5.19 -8.90
N ILE A 374 -11.98 -4.29 -7.95
CA ILE A 374 -12.81 -3.10 -8.11
C ILE A 374 -12.23 -2.12 -9.12
N GLU A 375 -10.90 -1.93 -9.17
CA GLU A 375 -10.27 -1.00 -10.12
C GLU A 375 -10.52 -1.49 -11.56
N SER A 376 -10.18 -2.75 -11.82
CA SER A 376 -10.33 -3.42 -13.11
C SER A 376 -11.79 -3.43 -13.58
N ARG A 377 -12.74 -3.79 -12.70
CA ARG A 377 -14.18 -3.79 -13.02
C ARG A 377 -14.68 -2.40 -13.43
N ARG A 378 -14.27 -1.35 -12.71
CA ARG A 378 -14.70 0.03 -12.99
C ARG A 378 -14.04 0.61 -14.24
N VAL A 379 -12.76 0.32 -14.45
CA VAL A 379 -12.04 0.69 -15.69
C VAL A 379 -12.69 0.04 -16.90
N TYR A 380 -13.04 -1.25 -16.81
CA TYR A 380 -13.72 -1.96 -17.88
C TYR A 380 -15.06 -1.31 -18.24
N GLN A 381 -15.90 -1.04 -17.24
CA GLN A 381 -17.19 -0.36 -17.44
C GLN A 381 -17.02 1.04 -18.05
N GLN A 382 -16.04 1.82 -17.57
CA GLN A 382 -15.74 3.15 -18.11
C GLN A 382 -15.32 3.07 -19.58
N ARG A 383 -14.43 2.13 -19.93
CA ARG A 383 -13.94 1.96 -21.32
C ARG A 383 -15.04 1.46 -22.25
N GLN A 384 -15.93 0.58 -21.79
CA GLN A 384 -17.12 0.20 -22.55
C GLN A 384 -18.01 1.42 -22.87
N GLN A 385 -18.25 2.30 -21.89
CA GLN A 385 -19.02 3.54 -22.10
C GLN A 385 -18.34 4.50 -23.08
N GLN A 386 -17.00 4.45 -23.16
CA GLN A 386 -16.20 5.22 -24.12
C GLN A 386 -16.10 4.56 -25.51
N GLY A 387 -16.71 3.38 -25.71
CA GLY A 387 -16.75 2.70 -27.01
C GLY A 387 -15.53 1.86 -27.35
N TYR A 388 -14.69 1.49 -26.37
CA TYR A 388 -13.61 0.53 -26.60
C TYR A 388 -14.21 -0.85 -26.93
N ALA A 389 -13.67 -1.51 -27.96
CA ALA A 389 -14.02 -2.89 -28.29
C ALA A 389 -13.46 -3.85 -27.22
N ILE A 390 -14.25 -4.87 -26.87
CA ILE A 390 -13.92 -5.90 -25.89
C ILE A 390 -13.08 -7.00 -26.55
#